data_AF-A0AAX3EP99-F1
#
_entry.id   AF-A0AAX3EP99-F1
#
_cell.length_a   1.000
_cell.length_b   1.000
_cell.length_c   1.000
_cell.angle_alpha   90.00
_cell.angle_beta   90.00
_cell.angle_gamma   90.00
#
_symmetry.space_group_name_H-M   'P 1'
#
loop_
_entity.id
_entity.type
_entity.pdbx_description
1 polymer ?
#
loop_
_entity_poly.entity_id
_entity_poly.type
_entity_poly.pdbx_seq_one_letter_code
_entity_poly.pdbx_strand_id
1 'polypeptide(L)'
;MTLHGLLVKRHKISPHPSLPADVSGEQAAAVEPTEPFTHHLRRIGAFGLVLAGVLGILAVFLPPPVGATPVAGIEVTRPPWNFWWLYTLEDWFGLPAILFAEIAFFLFLAAVPFVDRSRNRLWRRRPVSIAAGLLLLLSILTLTLLILVLPVKEHLGA
;
A
#
# COMPACT_ATOMS: atom_id res chain seq x y z
N MET A 1 15.61 6.01 3.99
CA MET A 1 14.84 5.83 5.24
C MET A 1 15.13 6.90 6.30
N THR A 2 16.38 7.34 6.49
CA THR A 2 16.73 8.39 7.47
C THR A 2 16.00 9.72 7.25
N LEU A 3 15.99 10.24 6.02
CA LEU A 3 15.30 11.49 5.69
C LEU A 3 13.79 11.40 6.00
N HIS A 4 13.14 10.30 5.62
CA HIS A 4 11.73 10.07 5.92
C HIS A 4 11.46 10.12 7.44
N GLY A 5 12.26 9.40 8.23
CA GLY A 5 12.13 9.42 9.69
C GLY A 5 12.37 10.80 10.31
N LEU A 6 13.34 11.57 9.78
CA LEU A 6 13.59 12.95 10.21
C LEU A 6 12.40 13.87 9.91
N LEU A 7 11.80 13.75 8.72
CA LEU A 7 10.62 14.52 8.35
C LEU A 7 9.41 14.17 9.23
N VAL A 8 9.18 12.88 9.48
CA VAL A 8 8.11 12.42 10.40
C VAL A 8 8.32 13.01 11.80
N LYS A 9 9.54 12.94 12.34
CA LYS A 9 9.87 13.50 13.66
C LYS A 9 9.73 15.03 13.69
N ARG A 10 10.19 15.73 12.66
CA ARG A 10 10.15 17.20 12.56
C ARG A 10 8.72 17.72 12.44
N HIS A 11 7.91 17.07 11.61
CA HIS A 11 6.56 17.53 11.27
C HIS A 11 5.44 16.87 12.08
N LYS A 12 5.77 15.87 12.93
CA LYS A 12 4.80 15.15 13.78
C LYS A 12 3.61 14.60 12.97
N ILE A 13 3.89 13.86 11.89
CA ILE A 13 2.97 13.56 10.77
C ILE A 13 1.77 12.64 11.13
N SER A 14 1.53 12.29 12.40
CA SER A 14 0.46 11.36 12.77
C SER A 14 -0.18 11.67 14.13
N PRO A 15 -0.76 12.86 14.32
CA PRO A 15 -1.47 13.19 15.55
C PRO A 15 -2.68 12.26 15.73
N HIS A 16 -2.95 11.85 16.98
CA HIS A 16 -4.07 10.95 17.27
C HIS A 16 -5.40 11.52 16.75
N PRO A 17 -6.15 10.80 15.89
CA PRO A 17 -7.28 11.35 15.15
C PRO A 17 -8.49 11.69 16.03
N SER A 18 -8.59 11.13 17.24
CA SER A 18 -9.65 11.45 18.19
C SER A 18 -9.33 12.62 19.12
N LEU A 19 -8.08 13.10 19.16
CA LEU A 19 -7.72 14.23 20.02
C LEU A 19 -8.05 15.57 19.33
N PRO A 20 -8.44 16.59 20.10
CA PRO A 20 -8.66 17.92 19.57
C PRO A 20 -7.43 18.42 18.82
N ALA A 21 -7.66 19.15 17.73
CA ALA A 21 -6.58 19.86 17.05
C ALA A 21 -6.11 21.06 17.86
N ASP A 22 -4.83 21.36 17.75
CA ASP A 22 -4.25 22.58 18.28
C ASP A 22 -4.72 23.82 17.48
N VAL A 23 -4.22 25.01 17.85
CA VAL A 23 -4.60 26.27 17.19
C VAL A 23 -4.26 26.32 15.70
N SER A 24 -3.26 25.55 15.25
CA SER A 24 -2.91 25.42 13.83
C SER A 24 -3.90 24.53 13.07
N GLY A 25 -4.62 23.64 13.76
CA GLY A 25 -5.49 22.64 13.15
C GLY A 25 -4.73 21.45 12.57
N GLU A 26 -3.40 21.46 12.61
CA GLU A 26 -2.53 20.47 11.97
C GLU A 26 -2.00 19.44 12.97
N GLN A 27 -1.79 19.83 14.25
CA GLN A 27 -1.21 18.97 15.28
C GLN A 27 -2.28 18.52 16.29
N ALA A 28 -1.97 17.49 17.09
CA ALA A 28 -2.76 17.18 18.27
C ALA A 28 -2.52 18.26 19.34
N ALA A 29 -3.53 18.51 20.18
CA ALA A 29 -3.36 19.34 21.36
C ALA A 29 -2.15 18.85 22.20
N ALA A 30 -1.51 19.77 22.95
CA ALA A 30 -0.36 19.49 23.80
C ALA A 30 -0.60 18.44 24.91
N VAL A 31 -1.83 17.93 25.01
CA VAL A 31 -2.29 16.89 25.94
C VAL A 31 -2.05 15.47 25.38
N GLU A 32 -1.50 15.32 24.17
CA GLU A 32 -1.16 14.00 23.64
C GLU A 32 -0.14 13.28 24.56
N PRO A 33 -0.47 12.08 25.10
CA PRO A 33 0.41 11.38 26.02
C PRO A 33 1.74 11.03 25.35
N THR A 34 2.86 11.32 26.02
CA THR A 34 4.18 10.89 25.56
C THR A 34 4.64 9.68 26.37
N GLU A 35 5.23 8.71 25.69
CA GLU A 35 5.87 7.54 26.31
C GLU A 35 7.38 7.53 26.00
N PRO A 36 8.22 6.96 26.88
CA PRO A 36 9.62 6.74 26.58
C PRO A 36 9.79 5.87 25.33
N PHE A 37 10.78 6.19 24.51
CA PHE A 37 11.08 5.45 23.28
C PHE A 37 11.26 3.93 23.51
N THR A 38 11.79 3.54 24.67
CA THR A 38 11.98 2.14 25.05
C THR A 38 10.67 1.35 25.15
N HIS A 39 9.58 1.97 25.61
CA HIS A 39 8.26 1.33 25.63
C HIS A 39 7.74 1.07 24.22
N HIS A 40 7.94 2.03 23.32
CA HIS A 40 7.58 1.88 21.91
C HIS A 40 8.42 0.78 21.23
N LEU A 41 9.73 0.75 21.49
CA LEU A 41 10.63 -0.27 20.95
C LEU A 41 10.25 -1.67 21.44
N ARG A 42 9.90 -1.82 22.73
CA ARG A 42 9.39 -3.09 23.27
C ARG A 42 8.12 -3.54 22.56
N ARG A 43 7.17 -2.62 22.32
CA ARG A 43 5.90 -2.94 21.66
C ARG A 43 6.12 -3.32 20.19
N ILE A 44 6.92 -2.56 19.44
CA ILE A 44 7.30 -2.89 18.07
C ILE A 44 8.02 -4.23 18.02
N GLY A 45 8.98 -4.47 18.92
CA GLY A 45 9.70 -5.73 18.98
C GLY A 45 8.78 -6.93 19.22
N ALA A 46 7.81 -6.79 20.14
CA ALA A 46 6.81 -7.83 20.39
C ALA A 46 5.94 -8.11 19.16
N PHE A 47 5.40 -7.07 18.51
CA PHE A 47 4.64 -7.24 17.26
C PHE A 47 5.48 -7.82 16.13
N GLY A 48 6.73 -7.40 16.01
CA GLY A 48 7.68 -7.91 15.03
C GLY A 48 7.97 -9.40 15.25
N LEU A 49 8.14 -9.83 16.50
CA LEU A 49 8.34 -11.25 16.83
C LEU A 49 7.10 -12.09 16.51
N VAL A 50 5.90 -11.58 16.85
CA VAL A 50 4.64 -12.25 16.49
C VAL A 50 4.50 -12.37 14.98
N LEU A 51 4.71 -11.28 14.23
CA LEU A 51 4.64 -11.28 12.77
C LEU A 51 5.66 -12.25 12.16
N ALA A 52 6.91 -12.22 12.62
CA ALA A 52 7.96 -13.12 12.15
C ALA A 52 7.62 -14.60 12.45
N GLY A 53 7.09 -14.89 13.64
CA GLY A 53 6.63 -16.22 14.01
C GLY A 53 5.48 -16.71 13.12
N VAL A 54 4.46 -15.87 12.89
CA VAL A 54 3.33 -16.20 11.99
C VAL A 54 3.82 -16.44 10.57
N LEU A 55 4.66 -15.56 10.03
CA LEU A 55 5.23 -15.73 8.68
C LEU A 55 6.12 -16.98 8.59
N GLY A 56 6.88 -17.30 9.65
CA GLY A 56 7.68 -18.52 9.72
C GLY A 56 6.81 -19.78 9.70
N ILE A 57 5.72 -19.80 10.47
CA ILE A 57 4.73 -20.88 10.44
C ILE A 57 4.13 -21.02 9.05
N LEU A 58 3.67 -19.92 8.45
CA LEU A 58 3.14 -19.92 7.08
C LEU A 58 4.18 -20.42 6.07
N ALA A 59 5.43 -20.02 6.18
CA ALA A 59 6.49 -20.46 5.26
C ALA A 59 6.77 -21.97 5.35
N VAL A 60 6.62 -22.58 6.53
CA VAL A 60 6.80 -24.02 6.72
C VAL A 60 5.59 -24.82 6.22
N PHE A 61 4.37 -24.40 6.57
CA PHE A 61 3.16 -25.16 6.27
C PHE A 61 2.53 -24.82 4.91
N LEU A 62 2.68 -23.59 4.44
CA LEU A 62 2.18 -23.07 3.18
C LEU A 62 3.33 -22.34 2.43
N PRO A 63 4.40 -23.07 2.04
CA PRO A 63 5.51 -22.44 1.33
C PRO A 63 5.02 -21.81 0.02
N PRO A 64 5.56 -20.64 -0.37
CA PRO A 64 5.22 -20.03 -1.64
C PRO A 64 5.61 -20.98 -2.79
N PRO A 65 4.76 -21.14 -3.81
CA PRO A 65 5.08 -21.97 -4.95
C PRO A 65 6.29 -21.41 -5.69
N VAL A 66 7.27 -22.26 -5.97
CA VAL A 66 8.39 -21.92 -6.87
C VAL A 66 7.90 -22.14 -8.29
N GLY A 67 7.91 -21.07 -9.10
CA GLY A 67 7.49 -21.14 -10.50
C GLY A 67 8.38 -22.09 -11.32
N ALA A 68 7.88 -22.50 -12.48
CA ALA A 68 8.67 -23.30 -13.43
C ALA A 68 9.91 -22.52 -13.89
N THR A 69 10.96 -23.25 -14.28
CA THR A 69 12.14 -22.65 -14.89
C THR A 69 11.74 -21.89 -16.17
N PRO A 70 12.16 -20.62 -16.32
CA PRO A 70 11.81 -19.83 -17.50
C PRO A 70 12.39 -20.48 -18.76
N VAL A 71 11.56 -20.59 -19.81
CA VAL A 71 11.96 -21.05 -21.14
C VAL A 71 11.91 -19.84 -22.07
N ALA A 72 13.01 -19.58 -22.77
CA ALA A 72 13.08 -18.45 -23.69
C ALA A 72 11.99 -18.56 -24.78
N GLY A 73 11.25 -17.48 -25.00
CA GLY A 73 10.20 -17.41 -26.02
C GLY A 73 8.84 -17.99 -25.61
N ILE A 74 8.65 -18.41 -24.35
CA ILE A 74 7.33 -18.83 -23.84
C ILE A 74 7.04 -18.13 -22.51
N GLU A 75 5.99 -17.31 -22.46
CA GLU A 75 5.52 -16.71 -21.20
C GLU A 75 4.61 -17.68 -20.45
N VAL A 76 5.20 -18.63 -19.74
CA VAL A 76 4.44 -19.58 -18.90
C VAL A 76 4.13 -19.02 -17.51
N THR A 77 4.84 -17.97 -17.07
CA THR A 77 4.85 -17.55 -15.66
C THR A 77 4.14 -16.21 -15.44
N ARG A 78 3.04 -16.25 -14.68
CA ARG A 78 2.44 -15.05 -14.09
C ARG A 78 3.43 -14.39 -13.13
N PRO A 79 3.46 -13.05 -13.04
CA PRO A 79 4.32 -12.36 -12.09
C PRO A 79 3.88 -12.63 -10.63
N PRO A 80 4.69 -12.25 -9.63
CA PRO A 80 4.29 -12.27 -8.22
C PRO A 80 2.95 -11.54 -7.99
N TRP A 81 2.17 -12.01 -7.01
CA TRP A 81 0.78 -11.57 -6.81
C TRP A 81 0.59 -10.06 -6.62
N ASN A 82 1.60 -9.37 -6.09
CA ASN A 82 1.58 -7.91 -5.90
C ASN A 82 1.57 -7.13 -7.24
N PHE A 83 1.89 -7.78 -8.35
CA PHE A 83 1.86 -7.20 -9.70
C PHE A 83 0.66 -7.64 -10.54
N TRP A 84 -0.24 -8.48 -10.02
CA TRP A 84 -1.36 -9.02 -10.81
C TRP A 84 -2.34 -7.96 -11.33
N TRP A 85 -2.55 -6.88 -10.59
CA TRP A 85 -3.40 -5.78 -11.07
C TRP A 85 -2.79 -5.04 -12.27
N LEU A 86 -1.46 -4.93 -12.34
CA LEU A 86 -0.75 -4.36 -13.49
C LEU A 86 -0.74 -5.33 -14.66
N TYR A 87 -0.49 -6.61 -14.40
CA TYR A 87 -0.54 -7.65 -15.42
C TYR A 87 -1.91 -7.73 -16.10
N THR A 88 -3.00 -7.57 -15.33
CA THR A 88 -4.35 -7.52 -15.91
C THR A 88 -4.53 -6.31 -16.85
N LEU A 89 -3.89 -5.18 -16.56
CA LEU A 89 -3.91 -4.01 -17.45
C LEU A 89 -3.03 -4.22 -18.68
N GLU A 90 -1.88 -4.86 -18.52
CA GLU A 90 -1.01 -5.29 -19.61
C GLU A 90 -1.76 -6.23 -20.57
N ASP A 91 -2.49 -7.24 -20.05
CA ASP A 91 -3.31 -8.16 -20.85
C ASP A 91 -4.34 -7.42 -21.73
N TRP A 92 -4.82 -6.25 -21.29
CA TRP A 92 -5.89 -5.50 -21.96
C TRP A 92 -5.35 -4.44 -22.91
N PHE A 93 -4.26 -3.77 -22.53
CA PHE A 93 -3.78 -2.54 -23.19
C PHE A 93 -2.32 -2.64 -23.65
N GLY A 94 -1.66 -3.77 -23.42
CA GLY A 94 -0.26 -4.03 -23.75
C GLY A 94 0.73 -3.49 -22.71
N LEU A 95 2.01 -3.77 -22.93
CA LEU A 95 3.12 -3.42 -22.04
C LEU A 95 3.15 -1.95 -21.54
N PRO A 96 2.84 -0.92 -22.36
CA PRO A 96 2.83 0.47 -21.90
C PRO A 96 1.84 0.74 -20.75
N ALA A 97 0.81 -0.10 -20.59
CA ALA A 97 -0.19 0.04 -19.54
C ALA A 97 0.40 -0.02 -18.14
N ILE A 98 1.47 -0.80 -17.94
CA ILE A 98 2.17 -0.90 -16.66
C ILE A 98 2.70 0.48 -16.25
N LEU A 99 3.46 1.12 -17.15
CA LEU A 99 4.06 2.44 -16.90
C LEU A 99 2.99 3.49 -16.61
N PHE A 100 1.95 3.57 -17.44
CA PHE A 100 0.91 4.58 -17.27
C PHE A 100 0.04 4.33 -16.03
N ALA A 101 -0.24 3.08 -15.68
CA ALA A 101 -0.98 2.74 -14.47
C ALA A 101 -0.20 3.08 -13.20
N GLU A 102 1.10 2.79 -13.16
CA GLU A 102 1.97 3.17 -12.04
C GLU A 102 2.09 4.69 -11.91
N ILE A 103 2.33 5.40 -13.01
CA ILE A 103 2.36 6.87 -13.01
C ILE A 103 1.03 7.43 -12.48
N ALA A 104 -0.11 6.93 -12.98
CA ALA A 104 -1.42 7.36 -12.53
C ALA A 104 -1.64 7.08 -11.03
N PHE A 105 -1.24 5.90 -10.55
CA PHE A 105 -1.33 5.52 -9.15
C PHE A 105 -0.50 6.44 -8.24
N PHE A 106 0.77 6.69 -8.58
CA PHE A 106 1.63 7.55 -7.79
C PHE A 106 1.23 9.02 -7.87
N LEU A 107 0.76 9.51 -9.03
CA LEU A 107 0.22 10.86 -9.15
C LEU A 107 -1.05 11.03 -8.32
N PHE A 108 -1.94 10.03 -8.30
CA PHE A 108 -3.11 10.03 -7.44
C PHE A 108 -2.71 10.15 -5.96
N LEU A 109 -1.76 9.33 -5.50
CA LEU A 109 -1.26 9.40 -4.11
C LEU A 109 -0.56 10.74 -3.81
N ALA A 110 0.25 11.24 -4.73
CA ALA A 110 0.92 12.53 -4.60
C ALA A 110 -0.06 13.71 -4.60
N ALA A 111 -1.22 13.57 -5.24
CA ALA A 111 -2.27 14.59 -5.27
C ALA A 111 -3.05 14.68 -3.95
N VAL A 112 -3.07 13.62 -3.13
CA VAL A 112 -3.81 13.57 -1.85
C VAL A 112 -3.62 14.82 -0.98
N PRO A 113 -2.39 15.25 -0.62
CA PRO A 113 -2.20 16.44 0.22
C PRO A 113 -2.70 17.75 -0.40
N PHE A 114 -2.83 17.82 -1.73
CA PHE A 114 -3.28 19.03 -2.43
C PHE A 114 -4.81 19.07 -2.59
N VAL A 115 -5.43 17.92 -2.82
CA VAL A 115 -6.87 17.76 -3.04
C VAL A 115 -7.62 17.65 -1.72
N ASP A 116 -7.12 16.85 -0.78
CA ASP A 116 -7.74 16.68 0.54
C ASP A 116 -7.14 17.62 1.58
N ARG A 117 -7.60 18.88 1.55
CA ARG A 117 -7.21 19.91 2.53
C ARG A 117 -8.14 19.97 3.75
N SER A 118 -8.91 18.92 4.02
CA SER A 118 -9.82 18.93 5.17
C SER A 118 -9.04 19.05 6.48
N ARG A 119 -9.54 19.84 7.43
CA ARG A 119 -9.00 19.94 8.80
C ARG A 119 -9.41 18.75 9.69
N ASN A 120 -10.42 17.97 9.28
CA ASN A 120 -10.96 16.89 10.10
C ASN A 120 -10.12 15.63 9.97
N ARG A 121 -9.37 15.18 10.97
CA ARG A 121 -8.53 13.96 10.83
C ARG A 121 -9.32 12.65 10.76
N LEU A 122 -10.55 12.63 11.28
CA LEU A 122 -11.41 11.45 11.29
C LEU A 122 -11.89 11.11 9.88
N TRP A 123 -11.63 9.87 9.44
CA TRP A 123 -12.05 9.35 8.14
C TRP A 123 -13.55 9.52 7.87
N ARG A 124 -14.39 9.33 8.88
CA ARG A 124 -15.86 9.52 8.80
C ARG A 124 -16.29 10.93 8.42
N ARG A 125 -15.42 11.93 8.62
CA ARG A 125 -15.65 13.34 8.26
C ARG A 125 -15.01 13.73 6.93
N ARG A 126 -14.46 12.76 6.19
CA ARG A 126 -13.87 12.94 4.85
C ARG A 126 -14.47 11.95 3.84
N PRO A 127 -15.80 11.90 3.69
CA PRO A 127 -16.45 10.84 2.90
C PRO A 127 -15.94 10.83 1.45
N VAL A 128 -15.64 11.99 0.85
CA VAL A 128 -15.13 12.07 -0.52
C VAL A 128 -13.73 11.45 -0.66
N SER A 129 -12.76 11.85 0.18
CA SER A 129 -11.40 11.29 0.12
C SER A 129 -11.38 9.80 0.44
N ILE A 130 -12.20 9.37 1.40
CA ILE A 130 -12.34 7.95 1.76
C ILE A 130 -12.99 7.18 0.63
N ALA A 131 -14.04 7.71 -0.01
CA ALA A 131 -14.66 7.08 -1.16
C ALA A 131 -13.66 6.95 -2.32
N ALA A 132 -12.87 7.99 -2.62
CA ALA A 132 -11.85 7.93 -3.66
C ALA A 132 -10.77 6.89 -3.36
N GLY A 133 -10.25 6.85 -2.13
CA GLY A 133 -9.28 5.84 -1.71
C GLY A 133 -9.85 4.41 -1.73
N LEU A 134 -11.12 4.25 -1.33
CA LEU A 134 -11.81 2.97 -1.36
C LEU A 134 -12.06 2.51 -2.80
N LEU A 135 -12.46 3.41 -3.69
CA LEU A 135 -12.62 3.12 -5.12
C LEU A 135 -11.28 2.67 -5.72
N LEU A 136 -10.18 3.35 -5.43
CA LEU A 136 -8.86 2.93 -5.89
C LEU A 136 -8.50 1.52 -5.38
N LEU A 137 -8.71 1.28 -4.07
CA LEU A 137 -8.45 -0.02 -3.46
C LEU A 137 -9.29 -1.13 -4.09
N LEU A 138 -10.58 -0.89 -4.29
CA LEU A 138 -11.50 -1.85 -4.91
C LEU A 138 -11.13 -2.11 -6.37
N SER A 139 -10.68 -1.10 -7.12
CA SER A 139 -10.17 -1.28 -8.48
C SER A 139 -8.94 -2.18 -8.51
N ILE A 140 -7.95 -1.92 -7.65
CA ILE A 140 -6.73 -2.76 -7.54
C ILE A 140 -7.12 -4.20 -7.17
N LEU A 141 -8.00 -4.37 -6.19
CA LEU A 141 -8.48 -5.68 -5.75
C LEU A 141 -9.21 -6.42 -6.87
N THR A 142 -10.11 -5.73 -7.58
CA THR A 142 -10.86 -6.30 -8.70
C THR A 142 -9.93 -6.76 -9.80
N LEU A 143 -8.99 -5.90 -10.23
CA LEU A 143 -7.98 -6.26 -11.23
C LEU A 143 -7.13 -7.45 -10.76
N THR A 144 -6.69 -7.45 -9.49
CA THR A 144 -5.92 -8.55 -8.90
C THR A 144 -6.68 -9.87 -8.94
N LEU A 145 -7.99 -9.86 -8.67
CA LEU A 145 -8.82 -11.06 -8.64
C LEU A 145 -9.22 -11.54 -10.03
N LEU A 146 -9.31 -10.65 -11.03
CA LEU A 146 -9.65 -11.03 -12.41
C LEU A 146 -8.65 -12.01 -13.01
N ILE A 147 -7.38 -11.96 -12.61
CA ILE A 147 -6.35 -12.91 -13.07
C ILE A 147 -6.69 -14.38 -12.73
N LEU A 148 -7.55 -14.62 -11.74
CA LEU A 148 -8.00 -15.96 -11.37
C LEU A 148 -8.93 -16.57 -12.43
N VAL A 149 -9.54 -15.74 -13.27
CA VAL A 149 -10.54 -16.14 -14.28
C VAL A 149 -10.04 -15.88 -15.71
N LEU A 150 -9.15 -14.90 -15.90
CA LEU A 150 -8.59 -14.58 -17.22
C LEU A 150 -7.58 -15.63 -17.70
N PRO A 151 -7.62 -16.02 -18.99
CA PRO A 151 -6.59 -16.87 -19.59
C PRO A 151 -5.27 -16.11 -19.68
N VAL A 152 -4.15 -16.83 -19.58
CA VAL A 152 -2.81 -16.27 -19.76
C VAL A 152 -2.64 -15.88 -21.23
N LYS A 153 -2.24 -14.63 -21.49
CA LYS A 153 -1.86 -14.17 -22.83
C LYS A 153 -0.33 -14.18 -22.98
N GLU A 154 0.15 -14.55 -24.16
CA GLU A 154 1.54 -14.32 -24.53
C GLU A 154 1.73 -12.87 -24.97
N HIS A 155 2.70 -12.19 -24.36
CA HIS A 155 3.11 -10.82 -24.71
C HIS A 155 4.43 -10.78 -25.50
N LEU A 156 5.13 -11.92 -25.64
CA LEU A 156 6.31 -12.06 -26.49
C LEU A 156 5.91 -12.41 -27.93
N GLY A 157 6.08 -11.46 -28.86
CA GLY A 157 5.94 -11.72 -30.31
C GLY A 157 4.89 -10.88 -31.06
N ALA A 158 4.32 -9.85 -30.43
CA ALA A 158 3.55 -8.80 -31.10
C ALA A 158 4.46 -7.66 -31.62
#